data_AF-A0A976Q977-F1
#
_entry.id   AF-A0A976Q977-F1
#
_cell.length_a   1.000
_cell.length_b   1.000
_cell.length_c   1.000
_cell.angle_alpha   90.00
_cell.angle_beta   90.00
_cell.angle_gamma   90.00
#
_symmetry.space_group_name_H-M   'P 1'
#
loop_
_entity.id
_entity.type
_entity.pdbx_description
1 polymer ?
#
loop_
_entity_poly.entity_id
_entity_poly.type
_entity_poly.pdbx_seq_one_letter_code
_entity_poly.pdbx_strand_id
1 'polypeptide(L)'
;MLSAAVRKPFIAGVIGAVVGSVSPTVDGATRGPQLQVDGVAREVRIDIPLPPKSPTPTAVPLPGGHALEIDLPVARDVVERALARVPTSFATRLQSVSTGTRLRIVHSGRRLRFVEGRRRNTYSLATGSESEDTRLREMATEVRHPLPQPRNLGAHLELWQEAERATARADLKQAMRLWEKLADEHSLRDLAGLRIAELYVISGHIEQATELLRQVSREYPRSSGAALARLDALRLEVITQQGSPTAEQVVIAAMSGNRQRFEPFAWLRATRVLIELDAADVALHNFPLLEQLPAHVRDDAKAARDALVSTAIGIPAAADRPFDTVVQYRAWSDYLRDHPEVDTIRRLVAEAHLAIGLFEHAIPLFRLALGKSGSETGEAATISALADAYLGAEDLPHALEVVRFQIANYPRAPDLPARVLALALLSREQQNVASARELLTNLRDQAKNRALKRAVVGIEVDFALAWGTAKEQVALLDTMRGIGFDDDRKRGSQLAMALARDGRFPRAVPLLRAQIGRATDPELRDEMTYLLARAEAELGHKDDARKLLESIATHSTHWGLVARSRLRERTLTDLVAHVERRNNSRREN
;
A
#
# COMPACT_ATOMS: atom_id res chain seq x y z
N MET A 1 -23.02 -26.24 53.90
CA MET A 1 -24.21 -26.50 54.75
C MET A 1 -25.35 -25.64 54.24
N LEU A 2 -26.53 -26.24 54.07
CA LEU A 2 -27.81 -25.71 53.49
C LEU A 2 -27.81 -25.62 51.94
N SER A 3 -28.36 -26.59 51.18
CA SER A 3 -29.77 -27.08 51.09
C SER A 3 -30.68 -26.01 50.47
N ALA A 4 -30.98 -26.03 49.16
CA ALA A 4 -31.92 -26.89 48.40
C ALA A 4 -33.30 -26.23 48.20
N ALA A 5 -33.75 -26.18 46.93
CA ALA A 5 -35.15 -26.21 46.44
C ALA A 5 -35.12 -25.84 44.93
N VAL A 6 -35.00 -26.78 43.98
CA VAL A 6 -36.06 -27.60 43.36
C VAL A 6 -37.46 -26.96 43.36
N ARG A 7 -37.88 -26.47 42.19
CA ARG A 7 -39.27 -26.51 41.69
C ARG A 7 -39.28 -26.66 40.15
N LYS A 8 -39.75 -27.81 39.68
CA LYS A 8 -40.59 -27.97 38.46
C LYS A 8 -42.06 -27.80 38.93
N PRO A 9 -43.12 -27.57 38.10
CA PRO A 9 -43.35 -28.23 36.80
C PRO A 9 -44.25 -27.52 35.73
N PHE A 10 -44.37 -28.18 34.57
CA PHE A 10 -45.60 -28.44 33.77
C PHE A 10 -46.36 -27.38 32.92
N ILE A 11 -46.35 -27.63 31.59
CA ILE A 11 -47.45 -27.91 30.62
C ILE A 11 -48.42 -26.81 30.11
N ALA A 12 -48.70 -26.95 28.79
CA ALA A 12 -49.78 -26.44 27.91
C ALA A 12 -49.50 -25.09 27.24
N GLY A 13 -49.53 -24.92 25.91
CA GLY A 13 -50.32 -25.62 24.89
C GLY A 13 -51.53 -24.76 24.52
N VAL A 14 -51.38 -23.82 23.58
CA VAL A 14 -52.50 -23.13 22.93
C VAL A 14 -52.19 -22.96 21.44
N ILE A 15 -53.00 -23.65 20.64
CA ILE A 15 -53.21 -23.46 19.21
C ILE A 15 -54.12 -22.22 19.04
N GLY A 16 -53.74 -21.31 18.14
CA GLY A 16 -54.58 -20.18 17.75
C GLY A 16 -54.23 -19.73 16.33
N ALA A 17 -54.97 -20.25 15.35
CA ALA A 17 -54.98 -19.74 13.98
C ALA A 17 -55.92 -18.53 13.92
N VAL A 18 -55.47 -17.41 13.36
CA VAL A 18 -56.34 -16.36 12.80
C VAL A 18 -55.77 -15.87 11.48
N VAL A 19 -56.69 -15.81 10.52
CA VAL A 19 -56.59 -15.42 9.12
C VAL A 19 -56.48 -13.91 8.97
N GLY A 20 -55.62 -13.47 8.02
CA GLY A 20 -55.93 -12.40 7.07
C GLY A 20 -55.70 -10.94 7.48
N SER A 21 -54.68 -10.32 6.87
CA SER A 21 -54.87 -9.02 6.21
C SER A 21 -53.78 -8.80 5.15
N VAL A 22 -54.24 -8.53 3.93
CA VAL A 22 -53.48 -8.28 2.71
C VAL A 22 -53.32 -6.76 2.51
N SER A 23 -52.07 -6.32 2.24
CA SER A 23 -51.61 -5.13 1.47
C SER A 23 -51.98 -3.70 1.96
N PRO A 24 -51.17 -2.65 1.66
CA PRO A 24 -50.66 -2.24 0.33
C PRO A 24 -49.12 -2.16 0.23
N THR A 25 -48.53 -2.72 -0.84
CA THR A 25 -48.07 -1.97 -2.03
C THR A 25 -47.46 -0.60 -1.73
N VAL A 26 -46.14 -0.57 -1.57
CA VAL A 26 -45.33 0.61 -1.89
C VAL A 26 -44.62 0.32 -3.22
N ASP A 27 -45.06 1.06 -4.23
CA ASP A 27 -44.53 1.07 -5.58
C ASP A 27 -43.05 1.50 -5.64
N GLY A 28 -42.32 0.87 -6.55
CA GLY A 28 -41.63 1.65 -7.57
C GLY A 28 -40.14 1.96 -7.40
N ALA A 29 -39.36 1.24 -6.60
CA ALA A 29 -37.90 1.24 -6.77
C ALA A 29 -37.49 0.05 -7.63
N THR A 30 -37.14 0.31 -8.90
CA THR A 30 -36.57 -0.68 -9.82
C THR A 30 -35.28 -1.26 -9.21
N ARG A 31 -35.40 -2.37 -8.46
CA ARG A 31 -34.28 -3.19 -8.02
C ARG A 31 -33.66 -3.79 -9.28
N GLY A 32 -32.58 -3.17 -9.77
CA GLY A 32 -31.75 -3.77 -10.81
C GLY A 32 -31.23 -5.15 -10.37
N PRO A 33 -30.69 -5.96 -11.30
CA PRO A 33 -30.26 -7.34 -11.05
C PRO A 33 -29.17 -7.41 -9.98
N GLN A 34 -29.48 -7.91 -8.77
CA GLN A 34 -28.49 -8.08 -7.70
C GLN A 34 -27.29 -8.87 -8.24
N LEU A 35 -26.07 -8.35 -8.05
CA LEU A 35 -24.86 -9.12 -8.34
C LEU A 35 -24.72 -10.14 -7.23
N GLN A 36 -25.25 -11.35 -7.45
CA GLN A 36 -25.04 -12.44 -6.51
C GLN A 36 -23.67 -13.05 -6.79
N VAL A 37 -22.76 -12.98 -5.81
CA VAL A 37 -21.47 -13.65 -5.90
C VAL A 37 -21.59 -15.02 -5.26
N ASP A 38 -21.65 -16.06 -6.09
CA ASP A 38 -21.74 -17.43 -5.59
C ASP A 38 -20.54 -17.78 -4.68
N GLY A 39 -20.86 -18.17 -3.45
CA GLY A 39 -19.88 -18.56 -2.45
C GLY A 39 -19.24 -17.40 -1.66
N VAL A 40 -19.87 -16.22 -1.61
CA VAL A 40 -19.47 -15.11 -0.72
C VAL A 40 -20.51 -14.89 0.38
N ALA A 41 -20.08 -14.94 1.65
CA ALA A 41 -21.00 -14.82 2.80
C ALA A 41 -21.44 -13.38 3.11
N ARG A 42 -20.59 -12.38 2.84
CA ARG A 42 -20.90 -10.96 3.04
C ARG A 42 -20.33 -10.13 1.91
N GLU A 43 -21.21 -9.52 1.12
CA GLU A 43 -20.82 -8.64 0.03
C GLU A 43 -20.52 -7.23 0.57
N VAL A 44 -19.26 -6.80 0.51
CA VAL A 44 -18.91 -5.39 0.57
C VAL A 44 -18.96 -4.84 -0.84
N ARG A 45 -19.90 -3.92 -1.04
CA ARG A 45 -20.11 -3.26 -2.32
C ARG A 45 -19.50 -1.87 -2.31
N ILE A 46 -18.52 -1.65 -3.18
CA ILE A 46 -17.92 -0.34 -3.41
C ILE A 46 -18.45 0.17 -4.75
N ASP A 47 -19.22 1.24 -4.73
CA ASP A 47 -19.77 1.88 -5.92
C ASP A 47 -18.96 3.14 -6.25
N ILE A 48 -18.18 3.07 -7.35
CA ILE A 48 -17.33 4.19 -7.80
C ILE A 48 -17.89 4.74 -9.12
N PRO A 49 -18.20 6.03 -9.23
CA PRO A 49 -18.65 6.62 -10.49
C PRO A 49 -17.51 6.60 -11.51
N LEU A 50 -17.68 5.91 -12.64
CA LEU A 50 -16.63 5.76 -13.68
C LEU A 50 -17.08 6.24 -15.07
N PRO A 51 -16.15 6.78 -15.89
CA PRO A 51 -16.36 7.00 -17.32
C PRO A 51 -16.52 5.68 -18.09
N PRO A 52 -17.00 5.71 -19.35
CA PRO A 52 -17.47 4.51 -20.07
C PRO A 52 -16.42 3.45 -20.41
N LYS A 53 -15.11 3.73 -20.27
CA LYS A 53 -14.05 2.73 -20.37
C LYS A 53 -13.57 2.37 -18.97
N SER A 54 -13.91 1.15 -18.52
CA SER A 54 -13.57 0.67 -17.19
C SER A 54 -12.10 0.23 -17.12
N PRO A 55 -11.41 0.51 -16.00
CA PRO A 55 -10.15 -0.15 -15.68
C PRO A 55 -10.43 -1.61 -15.28
N THR A 56 -9.59 -2.53 -15.74
CA THR A 56 -9.65 -3.93 -15.32
C THR A 56 -8.97 -4.05 -13.96
N PRO A 57 -9.64 -4.58 -12.93
CA PRO A 57 -9.00 -4.85 -11.66
C PRO A 57 -7.89 -5.88 -11.87
N THR A 58 -6.72 -5.65 -11.28
CA THR A 58 -5.62 -6.59 -11.28
C THR A 58 -5.52 -7.20 -9.89
N ALA A 59 -5.72 -8.51 -9.79
CA ALA A 59 -5.42 -9.23 -8.56
C ALA A 59 -3.90 -9.27 -8.39
N VAL A 60 -3.41 -8.66 -7.32
CA VAL A 60 -1.99 -8.64 -6.98
C VAL A 60 -1.77 -9.66 -5.87
N PRO A 61 -0.99 -10.73 -6.11
CA PRO A 61 -0.62 -11.65 -5.05
C PRO A 61 0.15 -10.87 -3.99
N LEU A 62 -0.34 -10.94 -2.75
CA LEU A 62 0.38 -10.43 -1.59
C LEU A 62 0.80 -11.60 -0.72
N PRO A 63 1.86 -11.44 0.08
CA PRO A 63 2.12 -12.43 1.10
C PRO A 63 0.90 -12.59 1.99
N GLY A 64 0.40 -13.83 2.09
CA GLY A 64 -0.68 -14.19 3.02
C GLY A 64 -2.08 -13.82 2.54
N GLY A 65 -2.23 -13.34 1.30
CA GLY A 65 -3.55 -13.00 0.76
C GLY A 65 -3.56 -12.47 -0.66
N HIS A 66 -4.65 -11.81 -1.02
CA HIS A 66 -4.78 -11.12 -2.30
C HIS A 66 -5.01 -9.63 -2.02
N ALA A 67 -4.25 -8.77 -2.70
CA ALA A 67 -4.69 -7.41 -2.92
C ALA A 67 -5.48 -7.35 -4.22
N LEU A 68 -6.44 -6.44 -4.24
CA LEU A 68 -7.02 -5.97 -5.48
C LEU A 68 -6.44 -4.59 -5.78
N GLU A 69 -5.84 -4.42 -6.95
CA GLU A 69 -5.44 -3.11 -7.46
C GLU A 69 -6.31 -2.69 -8.62
N ILE A 70 -6.79 -1.45 -8.58
CA ILE A 70 -7.64 -0.88 -9.62
C ILE A 70 -7.16 0.54 -9.93
N ASP A 71 -6.79 0.79 -11.18
CA ASP A 71 -6.43 2.13 -11.65
C ASP A 71 -7.69 2.90 -12.05
N LEU A 72 -8.26 3.67 -11.12
CA LEU A 72 -9.51 4.38 -11.35
C LEU A 72 -9.22 5.73 -12.04
N PRO A 73 -9.85 6.04 -13.19
CA PRO A 73 -9.66 7.31 -13.90
C PRO A 73 -10.46 8.47 -13.26
N VAL A 74 -10.40 8.58 -11.93
CA VAL A 74 -11.07 9.61 -11.15
C VAL A 74 -10.12 10.21 -10.12
N ALA A 75 -10.44 11.42 -9.67
CA ALA A 75 -9.69 12.10 -8.63
C ALA A 75 -9.80 11.37 -7.29
N ARG A 76 -8.76 11.52 -6.47
CA ARG A 76 -8.58 10.80 -5.20
C ARG A 76 -9.74 11.04 -4.23
N ASP A 77 -10.23 12.27 -4.13
CA ASP A 77 -11.34 12.67 -3.24
C ASP A 77 -12.66 11.96 -3.58
N VAL A 78 -12.88 11.62 -4.86
CA VAL A 78 -14.04 10.84 -5.30
C VAL A 78 -13.95 9.41 -4.76
N VAL A 79 -12.77 8.79 -4.84
CA VAL A 79 -12.55 7.43 -4.33
C VAL A 79 -12.65 7.40 -2.81
N GLU A 80 -12.06 8.37 -2.11
CA GLU A 80 -12.15 8.48 -0.64
C GLU A 80 -13.59 8.51 -0.14
N ARG A 81 -14.48 9.28 -0.80
CA ARG A 81 -15.91 9.30 -0.47
C ARG A 81 -16.59 7.95 -0.68
N ALA A 82 -16.21 7.20 -1.71
CA ALA A 82 -16.75 5.87 -1.96
C ALA A 82 -16.29 4.84 -0.91
N LEU A 83 -15.05 4.99 -0.42
CA LEU A 83 -14.47 4.11 0.59
C LEU A 83 -14.98 4.34 2.01
N ALA A 84 -15.63 5.46 2.29
CA ALA A 84 -16.17 5.77 3.63
C ALA A 84 -17.17 4.72 4.16
N ARG A 85 -17.71 3.85 3.28
CA ARG A 85 -18.63 2.76 3.63
C ARG A 85 -17.96 1.39 3.74
N VAL A 86 -16.68 1.30 3.45
CA VAL A 86 -15.92 0.05 3.49
C VAL A 86 -15.66 -0.30 4.97
N PRO A 87 -15.99 -1.53 5.41
CA PRO A 87 -15.71 -1.97 6.77
C PRO A 87 -14.21 -1.88 7.09
N THR A 88 -13.87 -1.62 8.35
CA THR A 88 -12.48 -1.52 8.82
C THR A 88 -11.68 -2.81 8.69
N SER A 89 -12.34 -3.95 8.44
CA SER A 89 -11.69 -5.22 8.09
C SER A 89 -11.02 -5.22 6.71
N PHE A 90 -11.26 -4.18 5.91
CA PHE A 90 -10.56 -3.92 4.67
C PHE A 90 -9.59 -2.77 4.87
N ALA A 91 -8.32 -3.02 4.60
CA ALA A 91 -7.33 -1.96 4.45
C ALA A 91 -7.36 -1.45 3.00
N THR A 92 -7.44 -0.13 2.85
CA THR A 92 -7.49 0.51 1.53
C THR A 92 -6.37 1.51 1.39
N ARG A 93 -5.65 1.48 0.26
CA ARG A 93 -4.61 2.44 -0.07
C ARG A 93 -4.95 3.16 -1.36
N LEU A 94 -4.77 4.47 -1.37
CA LEU A 94 -4.96 5.33 -2.54
C LEU A 94 -3.63 5.93 -2.96
N GLN A 95 -3.27 5.73 -4.23
CA GLN A 95 -2.09 6.32 -4.83
C GLN A 95 -2.51 7.13 -6.04
N SER A 96 -2.10 8.41 -6.09
CA SER A 96 -2.29 9.22 -7.29
C SER A 96 -1.41 8.69 -8.41
N VAL A 97 -1.99 8.41 -9.57
CA VAL A 97 -1.30 7.97 -10.77
C VAL A 97 -1.60 8.95 -11.90
N SER A 98 -0.80 8.94 -12.97
CA SER A 98 -0.92 9.92 -14.06
C SER A 98 -2.31 9.95 -14.73
N THR A 99 -3.06 8.84 -14.65
CA THR A 99 -4.38 8.67 -15.24
C THR A 99 -5.54 8.81 -14.24
N GLY A 100 -5.26 9.02 -12.94
CA GLY A 100 -6.28 9.09 -11.89
C GLY A 100 -5.77 8.62 -10.53
N THR A 101 -6.47 7.66 -9.93
CA THR A 101 -6.19 7.13 -8.59
C THR A 101 -6.15 5.61 -8.61
N ARG A 102 -5.01 5.04 -8.23
CA ARG A 102 -4.89 3.61 -7.95
C ARG A 102 -5.47 3.31 -6.57
N LEU A 103 -6.49 2.48 -6.55
CA LEU A 103 -7.08 1.91 -5.34
C LEU A 103 -6.52 0.51 -5.13
N ARG A 104 -5.84 0.29 -4.00
CA ARG A 104 -5.50 -1.04 -3.51
C ARG A 104 -6.42 -1.40 -2.35
N ILE A 105 -7.05 -2.57 -2.40
CA ILE A 105 -7.88 -3.10 -1.32
C ILE A 105 -7.27 -4.42 -0.85
N VAL A 106 -7.13 -4.55 0.46
CA VAL A 106 -6.59 -5.72 1.15
C VAL A 106 -7.60 -6.10 2.21
N HIS A 107 -7.86 -7.39 2.39
CA HIS A 107 -8.69 -7.86 3.49
C HIS A 107 -7.81 -8.59 4.49
N SER A 108 -7.94 -8.23 5.77
CA SER A 108 -7.00 -8.65 6.81
C SER A 108 -7.06 -10.14 7.15
N GLY A 109 -8.17 -10.82 6.89
CA GLY A 109 -8.30 -12.22 7.33
C GLY A 109 -8.68 -13.26 6.28
N ARG A 110 -8.89 -12.92 5.00
CA ARG A 110 -9.64 -13.83 4.09
C ARG A 110 -9.23 -13.75 2.62
N ARG A 111 -9.34 -14.89 1.92
CA ARG A 111 -9.27 -14.96 0.45
C ARG A 111 -10.41 -14.14 -0.14
N LEU A 112 -10.05 -13.13 -0.91
CA LEU A 112 -11.02 -12.27 -1.59
C LEU A 112 -11.53 -12.95 -2.86
N ARG A 113 -12.84 -13.22 -2.92
CA ARG A 113 -13.52 -13.41 -4.20
C ARG A 113 -14.03 -12.07 -4.68
N PHE A 114 -13.90 -11.81 -5.98
CA PHE A 114 -14.36 -10.58 -6.60
C PHE A 114 -15.31 -10.91 -7.74
N VAL A 115 -16.40 -10.15 -7.85
CA VAL A 115 -17.22 -10.11 -9.05
C VAL A 115 -17.37 -8.67 -9.47
N GLU A 116 -17.06 -8.43 -10.74
CA GLU A 116 -17.21 -7.13 -11.36
C GLU A 116 -18.64 -6.96 -11.89
N GLY A 117 -19.29 -5.89 -11.46
CA GLY A 117 -20.63 -5.53 -11.90
C GLY A 117 -20.69 -4.12 -12.45
N ARG A 118 -21.36 -3.95 -13.59
CA ARG A 118 -21.60 -2.62 -14.18
C ARG A 118 -23.05 -2.23 -14.04
N ARG A 119 -23.31 -1.08 -13.42
CA ARG A 119 -24.65 -0.46 -13.41
C ARG A 119 -24.54 1.05 -13.61
N ARG A 120 -25.26 1.61 -14.58
CA ARG A 120 -25.57 3.06 -14.71
C ARG A 120 -24.43 4.00 -14.28
N ASN A 121 -23.24 3.87 -14.88
CA ASN A 121 -22.04 4.68 -14.62
C ASN A 121 -21.34 4.47 -13.26
N THR A 122 -21.69 3.41 -12.52
CA THR A 122 -20.98 2.97 -11.32
C THR A 122 -20.32 1.62 -11.56
N TYR A 123 -19.06 1.53 -11.14
CA TYR A 123 -18.31 0.29 -10.98
C TYR A 123 -18.65 -0.29 -9.61
N SER A 124 -19.27 -1.46 -9.59
CA SER A 124 -19.58 -2.17 -8.36
C SER A 124 -18.56 -3.29 -8.19
N LEU A 125 -17.73 -3.15 -7.16
CA LEU A 125 -16.87 -4.24 -6.70
C LEU A 125 -17.59 -4.94 -5.55
N ALA A 126 -17.93 -6.21 -5.74
CA ALA A 126 -18.38 -7.09 -4.69
C ALA A 126 -17.18 -7.90 -4.19
N THR A 127 -16.79 -7.70 -2.93
CA THR A 127 -15.80 -8.55 -2.26
C THR A 127 -16.42 -9.18 -1.03
N GLY A 128 -15.94 -10.37 -0.65
CA GLY A 128 -16.36 -10.90 0.63
C GLY A 128 -15.64 -12.17 1.03
N SER A 129 -15.90 -12.55 2.28
CA SER A 129 -15.36 -13.76 2.88
C SER A 129 -15.83 -15.01 2.16
N GLU A 130 -15.00 -16.04 2.17
CA GLU A 130 -15.41 -17.40 1.80
C GLU A 130 -16.74 -17.76 2.46
N SER A 131 -17.59 -18.48 1.72
CA SER A 131 -18.88 -18.91 2.24
C SER A 131 -18.72 -19.75 3.50
N GLU A 132 -19.72 -19.65 4.36
CA GLU A 132 -19.87 -20.53 5.53
C GLU A 132 -19.67 -22.00 5.13
N ASP A 133 -20.33 -22.46 4.06
CA ASP A 133 -20.19 -23.82 3.53
C ASP A 133 -18.76 -24.22 3.15
N THR A 134 -17.94 -23.28 2.68
CA THR A 134 -16.54 -23.55 2.31
C THR A 134 -15.71 -23.74 3.58
N ARG A 135 -15.86 -22.82 4.54
CA ARG A 135 -15.17 -22.87 5.83
C ARG A 135 -15.57 -24.10 6.66
N LEU A 136 -16.86 -24.47 6.63
CA LEU A 136 -17.36 -25.70 7.26
C LEU A 136 -16.78 -26.96 6.59
N ARG A 137 -16.65 -26.99 5.26
CA ARG A 137 -16.01 -28.11 4.55
C ARG A 137 -14.51 -28.21 4.84
N GLU A 138 -13.82 -27.08 4.96
CA GLU A 138 -12.42 -27.04 5.38
C GLU A 138 -12.28 -27.58 6.81
N MET A 139 -13.09 -27.08 7.75
CA MET A 139 -13.11 -27.60 9.12
C MET A 139 -13.43 -29.11 9.15
N ALA A 140 -14.41 -29.58 8.40
CA ALA A 140 -14.75 -31.00 8.26
C ALA A 140 -13.57 -31.83 7.71
N THR A 141 -12.78 -31.27 6.79
CA THR A 141 -11.57 -31.92 6.27
C THR A 141 -10.49 -31.98 7.34
N GLU A 142 -10.28 -30.89 8.08
CA GLU A 142 -9.26 -30.81 9.12
C GLU A 142 -9.53 -31.76 10.30
N VAL A 143 -10.77 -31.86 10.77
CA VAL A 143 -11.10 -32.75 11.90
C VAL A 143 -10.96 -34.23 11.54
N ARG A 144 -10.86 -34.59 10.25
CA ARG A 144 -10.55 -35.96 9.81
C ARG A 144 -9.09 -36.36 10.04
N HIS A 145 -8.19 -35.41 10.30
CA HIS A 145 -6.81 -35.76 10.62
C HIS A 145 -6.74 -36.53 11.94
N PRO A 146 -5.90 -37.58 12.03
CA PRO A 146 -5.79 -38.37 13.25
C PRO A 146 -5.36 -37.56 14.48
N LEU A 147 -5.99 -37.80 15.61
CA LEU A 147 -5.58 -37.21 16.89
C LEU A 147 -4.26 -37.84 17.36
N PRO A 148 -3.46 -37.09 18.15
CA PRO A 148 -2.34 -37.68 18.87
C PRO A 148 -2.80 -38.86 19.72
N GLN A 149 -2.08 -39.98 19.64
CA GLN A 149 -2.41 -41.17 20.41
C GLN A 149 -2.29 -40.90 21.93
N PRO A 150 -3.34 -41.17 22.75
CA PRO A 150 -3.24 -41.10 24.20
C PRO A 150 -2.17 -42.02 24.78
N ARG A 151 -1.62 -41.66 25.94
CA ARG A 151 -0.76 -42.58 26.70
C ARG A 151 -1.62 -43.70 27.29
N ASN A 152 -1.03 -44.90 27.43
CA ASN A 152 -1.64 -46.02 28.14
C ASN A 152 -2.95 -46.54 27.52
N LEU A 153 -3.08 -46.54 26.19
CA LEU A 153 -4.25 -47.15 25.53
C LEU A 153 -4.41 -48.64 25.85
N GLY A 154 -3.33 -49.36 26.15
CA GLY A 154 -3.38 -50.78 26.52
C GLY A 154 -4.17 -51.62 25.51
N ALA A 155 -5.19 -52.33 26.00
CA ALA A 155 -6.08 -53.15 25.17
C ALA A 155 -6.93 -52.35 24.17
N HIS A 156 -7.05 -51.02 24.32
CA HIS A 156 -7.84 -50.17 23.43
C HIS A 156 -7.04 -49.58 22.25
N LEU A 157 -5.75 -49.92 22.11
CA LEU A 157 -4.89 -49.36 21.08
C LEU A 157 -5.42 -49.64 19.66
N GLU A 158 -5.74 -50.90 19.38
CA GLU A 158 -6.22 -51.30 18.05
C GLU A 158 -7.57 -50.66 17.73
N LEU A 159 -8.48 -50.63 18.72
CA LEU A 159 -9.79 -49.99 18.61
C LEU A 159 -9.68 -48.49 18.31
N TRP A 160 -8.78 -47.79 19.01
CA TRP A 160 -8.46 -46.38 18.74
C TRP A 160 -7.95 -46.18 17.31
N GLN A 161 -6.96 -46.97 16.89
CA GLN A 161 -6.38 -46.86 15.55
C GLN A 161 -7.38 -47.20 14.45
N GLU A 162 -8.31 -48.12 14.68
CA GLU A 162 -9.40 -48.42 13.75
C GLU A 162 -10.41 -47.29 13.67
N ALA A 163 -10.80 -46.70 14.81
CA ALA A 163 -11.71 -45.56 14.87
C ALA A 163 -11.13 -44.33 14.13
N GLU A 164 -9.85 -44.04 14.33
CA GLU A 164 -9.12 -42.99 13.62
C GLU A 164 -9.05 -43.25 12.10
N ARG A 165 -8.77 -44.50 11.69
CA ARG A 165 -8.77 -44.88 10.27
C ARG A 165 -10.15 -44.76 9.63
N ALA A 166 -11.21 -45.17 10.32
CA ALA A 166 -12.59 -45.04 9.85
C ALA A 166 -12.97 -43.56 9.67
N THR A 167 -12.59 -42.71 10.63
CA THR A 167 -12.79 -41.25 10.58
C THR A 167 -12.05 -40.63 9.39
N ALA A 168 -10.77 -40.97 9.20
CA ALA A 168 -9.98 -40.47 8.09
C ALA A 168 -10.56 -40.87 6.72
N ARG A 169 -11.19 -42.05 6.59
CA ARG A 169 -11.87 -42.51 5.37
C ARG A 169 -13.28 -41.93 5.18
N ALA A 170 -13.78 -41.14 6.13
CA ALA A 170 -15.16 -40.68 6.19
C ALA A 170 -16.21 -41.83 6.20
N ASP A 171 -15.87 -43.00 6.76
CA ASP A 171 -16.86 -44.04 7.08
C ASP A 171 -17.55 -43.67 8.40
N LEU A 172 -18.51 -42.75 8.31
CA LEU A 172 -19.16 -42.15 9.47
C LEU A 172 -19.89 -43.18 10.34
N LYS A 173 -20.48 -44.20 9.71
CA LYS A 173 -21.24 -45.24 10.43
C LYS A 173 -20.31 -46.13 11.23
N GLN A 174 -19.21 -46.59 10.63
CA GLN A 174 -18.22 -47.40 11.35
C GLN A 174 -17.51 -46.55 12.42
N ALA A 175 -17.07 -45.34 12.07
CA ALA A 175 -16.39 -44.44 13.00
C ALA A 175 -17.26 -44.15 14.23
N MET A 176 -18.54 -43.82 14.05
CA MET A 176 -19.47 -43.55 15.15
C MET A 176 -19.54 -44.72 16.13
N ARG A 177 -19.76 -45.95 15.62
CA ARG A 177 -19.83 -47.16 16.46
C ARG A 177 -18.55 -47.40 17.26
N LEU A 178 -17.39 -47.19 16.63
CA LEU A 178 -16.09 -47.41 17.28
C LEU A 178 -15.82 -46.35 18.36
N TRP A 179 -16.18 -45.09 18.10
CA TRP A 179 -16.04 -44.00 19.08
C TRP A 179 -17.03 -44.12 20.24
N GLU A 180 -18.28 -44.53 19.99
CA GLU A 180 -19.25 -44.85 21.05
C GLU A 180 -18.71 -45.94 21.99
N LYS A 181 -18.12 -47.01 21.44
CA LYS A 181 -17.48 -48.06 22.24
C LYS A 181 -16.28 -47.55 23.05
N LEU A 182 -15.52 -46.59 22.52
CA LEU A 182 -14.42 -45.94 23.26
C LEU A 182 -14.93 -44.94 24.32
N ALA A 183 -16.15 -44.40 24.17
CA ALA A 183 -16.74 -43.48 25.14
C ALA A 183 -17.16 -44.18 26.45
N ASP A 184 -17.39 -45.49 26.41
CA ASP A 184 -17.62 -46.31 27.60
C ASP A 184 -16.39 -46.34 28.53
N GLU A 185 -15.19 -46.22 27.97
CA GLU A 185 -13.93 -46.20 28.71
C GLU A 185 -13.68 -44.84 29.37
N HIS A 186 -13.67 -44.79 30.70
CA HIS A 186 -13.62 -43.55 31.46
C HIS A 186 -12.39 -42.69 31.12
N SER A 187 -11.24 -43.33 30.85
CA SER A 187 -9.99 -42.63 30.53
C SER A 187 -9.95 -41.99 29.13
N LEU A 188 -10.89 -42.35 28.25
CA LEU A 188 -10.99 -41.91 26.85
C LEU A 188 -12.29 -41.16 26.53
N ARG A 189 -13.23 -41.11 27.47
CA ARG A 189 -14.58 -40.56 27.26
C ARG A 189 -14.58 -39.13 26.72
N ASP A 190 -13.66 -38.29 27.18
CA ASP A 190 -13.56 -36.91 26.72
C ASP A 190 -13.14 -36.81 25.24
N LEU A 191 -12.12 -37.58 24.84
CA LEU A 191 -11.61 -37.62 23.47
C LEU A 191 -12.59 -38.34 22.52
N ALA A 192 -13.25 -39.40 22.99
CA ALA A 192 -14.30 -40.08 22.25
C ALA A 192 -15.51 -39.16 22.04
N GLY A 193 -15.94 -38.43 23.08
CA GLY A 193 -17.01 -37.43 22.97
C GLY A 193 -16.69 -36.31 21.99
N LEU A 194 -15.46 -35.78 22.03
CA LEU A 194 -14.95 -34.83 21.02
C LEU A 194 -15.09 -35.41 19.61
N ARG A 195 -14.58 -36.63 19.39
CA ARG A 195 -14.61 -37.29 18.08
C ARG A 195 -16.02 -37.52 17.56
N ILE A 196 -16.96 -37.91 18.42
CA ILE A 196 -18.37 -38.04 18.06
C ILE A 196 -18.94 -36.70 17.59
N ALA A 197 -18.62 -35.60 18.29
CA ALA A 197 -19.05 -34.26 17.89
C ALA A 197 -18.45 -33.84 16.54
N GLU A 198 -17.18 -34.16 16.27
CA GLU A 198 -16.53 -33.90 14.98
C GLU A 198 -17.14 -34.71 13.83
N LEU A 199 -17.64 -35.94 14.07
CA LEU A 199 -18.40 -36.68 13.06
C LEU A 199 -19.70 -35.96 12.66
N TYR A 200 -20.33 -35.23 13.58
CA TYR A 200 -21.46 -34.36 13.25
C TYR A 200 -21.04 -33.15 12.41
N VAL A 201 -19.84 -32.58 12.64
CA VAL A 201 -19.27 -31.56 11.75
C VAL A 201 -19.06 -32.13 10.35
N ILE A 202 -18.46 -33.32 10.23
CA ILE A 202 -18.18 -33.96 8.94
C ILE A 202 -19.47 -34.28 8.16
N SER A 203 -20.55 -34.61 8.87
CA SER A 203 -21.87 -34.88 8.25
C SER A 203 -22.73 -33.63 8.03
N GLY A 204 -22.28 -32.44 8.43
CA GLY A 204 -23.01 -31.18 8.25
C GLY A 204 -24.08 -30.88 9.31
N HIS A 205 -24.15 -31.65 10.39
CA HIS A 205 -25.09 -31.46 11.50
C HIS A 205 -24.50 -30.48 12.54
N ILE A 206 -24.37 -29.21 12.14
CA ILE A 206 -23.57 -28.20 12.88
C ILE A 206 -24.15 -27.85 14.25
N GLU A 207 -25.48 -27.81 14.39
CA GLU A 207 -26.12 -27.53 15.69
C GLU A 207 -25.87 -28.65 16.69
N GLN A 208 -26.04 -29.91 16.27
CA GLN A 208 -25.77 -31.09 17.10
C GLN A 208 -24.30 -31.17 17.48
N ALA A 209 -23.39 -30.92 16.53
CA ALA A 209 -21.95 -30.85 16.81
C ALA A 209 -21.65 -29.81 17.90
N THR A 210 -22.20 -28.61 17.76
CA THR A 210 -21.95 -27.49 18.68
C THR A 210 -22.45 -27.80 20.10
N GLU A 211 -23.64 -28.38 20.26
CA GLU A 211 -24.16 -28.76 21.57
C GLU A 211 -23.30 -29.85 22.23
N LEU A 212 -22.90 -30.87 21.45
CA LEU A 212 -22.03 -31.94 21.95
C LEU A 212 -20.64 -31.43 22.35
N LEU A 213 -20.03 -30.53 21.56
CA LEU A 213 -18.75 -29.90 21.92
C LEU A 213 -18.86 -29.12 23.24
N ARG A 214 -19.94 -28.36 23.43
CA ARG A 214 -20.23 -27.66 24.69
C ARG A 214 -20.49 -28.61 25.85
N GLN A 215 -21.14 -29.75 25.61
CA GLN A 215 -21.34 -30.79 26.61
C GLN A 215 -20.00 -31.39 27.06
N VAL A 216 -19.15 -31.83 26.12
CA VAL A 216 -17.80 -32.36 26.42
C VAL A 216 -16.97 -31.36 27.21
N SER A 217 -17.01 -30.08 26.80
CA SER A 217 -16.34 -29.01 27.54
C SER A 217 -16.81 -28.86 28.99
N ARG A 218 -18.12 -28.99 29.24
CA ARG A 218 -18.72 -28.82 30.57
C ARG A 218 -18.45 -30.01 31.48
N GLU A 219 -18.51 -31.22 30.94
CA GLU A 219 -18.34 -32.46 31.70
C GLU A 219 -16.87 -32.70 32.10
N TYR A 220 -15.90 -32.33 31.24
CA TYR A 220 -14.48 -32.65 31.44
C TYR A 220 -13.57 -31.40 31.41
N PRO A 221 -13.83 -30.33 32.18
CA PRO A 221 -13.27 -28.98 31.94
C PRO A 221 -11.74 -28.85 31.96
N ARG A 222 -11.00 -29.85 32.46
CA ARG A 222 -9.53 -29.85 32.51
C ARG A 222 -8.88 -30.88 31.58
N SER A 223 -9.67 -31.62 30.81
CA SER A 223 -9.17 -32.69 29.96
C SER A 223 -8.70 -32.15 28.60
N SER A 224 -7.88 -32.95 27.90
CA SER A 224 -7.44 -32.59 26.55
C SER A 224 -8.60 -32.57 25.57
N GLY A 225 -9.55 -33.52 25.68
CA GLY A 225 -10.76 -33.53 24.87
C GLY A 225 -11.60 -32.27 25.05
N ALA A 226 -11.76 -31.78 26.28
CA ALA A 226 -12.50 -30.55 26.54
C ALA A 226 -11.81 -29.27 26.04
N ALA A 227 -10.48 -29.22 26.06
CA ALA A 227 -9.73 -28.08 25.50
C ALA A 227 -9.94 -28.00 23.98
N LEU A 228 -9.79 -29.13 23.27
CA LEU A 228 -10.04 -29.21 21.83
C LEU A 228 -11.52 -28.94 21.50
N ALA A 229 -12.45 -29.49 22.28
CA ALA A 229 -13.88 -29.28 22.07
C ALA A 229 -14.28 -27.80 22.20
N ARG A 230 -13.67 -27.08 23.14
CA ARG A 230 -13.85 -25.62 23.25
C ARG A 230 -13.36 -24.89 22.03
N LEU A 231 -12.16 -25.22 21.55
CA LEU A 231 -11.60 -24.58 20.36
C LEU A 231 -12.48 -24.80 19.12
N ASP A 232 -12.98 -26.02 18.92
CA ASP A 232 -13.89 -26.33 17.81
C ASP A 232 -15.24 -25.62 17.95
N ALA A 233 -15.80 -25.54 19.16
CA ALA A 233 -17.03 -24.81 19.41
C ALA A 233 -16.85 -23.31 19.12
N LEU A 234 -15.76 -22.70 19.60
CA LEU A 234 -15.43 -21.30 19.29
C LEU A 234 -15.25 -21.10 17.79
N ARG A 235 -14.62 -22.03 17.08
CA ARG A 235 -14.47 -21.96 15.62
C ARG A 235 -15.82 -22.01 14.91
N LEU A 236 -16.70 -22.94 15.29
CA LEU A 236 -18.05 -23.03 14.73
C LEU A 236 -18.83 -21.74 14.97
N GLU A 237 -18.76 -21.16 16.18
CA GLU A 237 -19.39 -19.88 16.49
C GLU A 237 -18.90 -18.73 15.59
N VAL A 238 -17.60 -18.69 15.24
CA VAL A 238 -17.05 -17.70 14.28
C VAL A 238 -17.48 -18.01 12.84
N ILE A 239 -17.55 -19.29 12.45
CA ILE A 239 -17.95 -19.70 11.10
C ILE A 239 -19.43 -19.37 10.86
N THR A 240 -20.31 -19.79 11.77
CA THR A 240 -21.77 -19.63 11.69
C THR A 240 -22.26 -18.25 12.16
N GLN A 241 -21.36 -17.42 12.70
CA GLN A 241 -21.67 -16.10 13.26
C GLN A 241 -22.68 -16.15 14.43
N GLN A 242 -22.79 -17.29 15.11
CA GLN A 242 -23.65 -17.47 16.28
C GLN A 242 -22.99 -16.94 17.57
N GLY A 243 -21.70 -16.57 17.52
CA GLY A 243 -20.96 -16.00 18.63
C GLY A 243 -19.94 -14.94 18.19
N SER A 244 -19.28 -14.34 19.17
CA SER A 244 -18.19 -13.36 18.95
C SER A 244 -17.05 -13.66 19.92
N PRO A 245 -16.37 -14.80 19.74
CA PRO A 245 -15.32 -15.18 20.66
C PRO A 245 -14.12 -14.24 20.55
N THR A 246 -13.40 -14.08 21.66
CA THR A 246 -12.21 -13.22 21.72
C THR A 246 -10.93 -14.04 21.60
N ALA A 247 -9.84 -13.42 21.15
CA ALA A 247 -8.53 -14.06 21.12
C ALA A 247 -8.10 -14.60 22.50
N GLU A 248 -8.46 -13.88 23.57
CA GLU A 248 -8.20 -14.31 24.95
C GLU A 248 -8.94 -15.61 25.30
N GLN A 249 -10.21 -15.76 24.91
CA GLN A 249 -10.96 -17.00 25.13
C GLN A 249 -10.31 -18.19 24.40
N VAL A 250 -9.79 -17.96 23.20
CA VAL A 250 -9.08 -18.99 22.42
C VAL A 250 -7.78 -19.40 23.11
N VAL A 251 -7.00 -18.43 23.60
CA VAL A 251 -5.76 -18.67 24.37
C VAL A 251 -6.07 -19.46 25.65
N ILE A 252 -7.08 -19.04 26.42
CA ILE A 252 -7.51 -19.76 27.63
C ILE A 252 -7.93 -21.19 27.32
N ALA A 253 -8.68 -21.40 26.23
CA ALA A 253 -9.09 -22.74 25.80
C ALA A 253 -7.86 -23.61 25.46
N ALA A 254 -6.90 -23.08 24.71
CA ALA A 254 -5.66 -23.79 24.36
C ALA A 254 -4.82 -24.17 25.59
N MET A 255 -4.70 -23.28 26.57
CA MET A 255 -3.90 -23.49 27.79
C MET A 255 -4.53 -24.45 28.81
N SER A 256 -5.84 -24.68 28.72
CA SER A 256 -6.59 -25.40 29.77
C SER A 256 -6.46 -26.94 29.75
N GLY A 257 -5.71 -27.50 28.79
CA GLY A 257 -5.53 -28.95 28.64
C GLY A 257 -4.43 -29.51 29.55
N ASN A 258 -4.75 -30.48 30.40
CA ASN A 258 -3.83 -31.04 31.41
C ASN A 258 -2.78 -32.06 30.87
N ARG A 259 -2.50 -32.11 29.56
CA ARG A 259 -1.57 -33.10 28.97
C ARG A 259 -0.62 -32.47 27.95
N GLN A 260 0.68 -32.45 28.29
CA GLN A 260 1.79 -31.94 27.47
C GLN A 260 1.80 -32.44 26.00
N ARG A 261 1.31 -33.67 25.71
CA ARG A 261 1.31 -34.21 24.33
C ARG A 261 0.25 -33.58 23.43
N PHE A 262 -0.88 -33.16 24.00
CA PHE A 262 -1.97 -32.57 23.23
C PHE A 262 -1.85 -31.05 23.12
N GLU A 263 -1.02 -30.43 23.95
CA GLU A 263 -0.82 -28.98 23.95
C GLU A 263 -0.38 -28.42 22.58
N PRO A 264 0.64 -28.97 21.89
CA PRO A 264 0.99 -28.50 20.54
C PRO A 264 -0.18 -28.62 19.54
N PHE A 265 -0.99 -29.67 19.68
CA PHE A 265 -2.15 -29.90 18.82
C PHE A 265 -3.31 -28.95 19.15
N ALA A 266 -3.53 -28.64 20.42
CA ALA A 266 -4.49 -27.63 20.86
C ALA A 266 -4.09 -26.25 20.35
N TRP A 267 -2.80 -25.88 20.43
CA TRP A 267 -2.32 -24.64 19.84
C TRP A 267 -2.46 -24.60 18.32
N LEU A 268 -2.21 -25.70 17.61
CA LEU A 268 -2.48 -25.76 16.17
C LEU A 268 -3.96 -25.50 15.83
N ARG A 269 -4.89 -26.01 16.64
CA ARG A 269 -6.33 -25.70 16.48
C ARG A 269 -6.67 -24.27 16.86
N ALA A 270 -6.11 -23.77 17.96
CA ALA A 270 -6.28 -22.40 18.42
C ALA A 270 -5.83 -21.40 17.35
N THR A 271 -4.71 -21.66 16.69
CA THR A 271 -4.22 -20.90 15.54
C THR A 271 -5.27 -20.76 14.45
N ARG A 272 -6.03 -21.82 14.12
CA ARG A 272 -7.11 -21.73 13.12
C ARG A 272 -8.21 -20.79 13.57
N VAL A 273 -8.60 -20.84 14.85
CA VAL A 273 -9.60 -19.91 15.39
C VAL A 273 -9.08 -18.48 15.41
N LEU A 274 -7.83 -18.27 15.80
CA LEU A 274 -7.20 -16.94 15.84
C LEU A 274 -7.08 -16.31 14.45
N ILE A 275 -6.78 -17.10 13.41
CA ILE A 275 -6.82 -16.62 12.01
C ILE A 275 -8.23 -16.12 11.66
N GLU A 276 -9.26 -16.87 12.05
CA GLU A 276 -10.66 -16.52 11.77
C GLU A 276 -11.12 -15.26 12.52
N LEU A 277 -10.42 -14.93 13.61
CA LEU A 277 -10.58 -13.73 14.43
C LEU A 277 -9.65 -12.58 14.03
N ASP A 278 -8.86 -12.72 12.95
CA ASP A 278 -7.90 -11.71 12.50
C ASP A 278 -6.81 -11.39 13.54
N ALA A 279 -6.42 -12.39 14.34
CA ALA A 279 -5.42 -12.30 15.41
C ALA A 279 -4.13 -13.08 15.05
N ALA A 280 -3.57 -12.79 13.87
CA ALA A 280 -2.43 -13.52 13.32
C ALA A 280 -1.15 -13.39 14.17
N ASP A 281 -0.95 -12.25 14.83
CA ASP A 281 0.16 -12.00 15.76
C ASP A 281 0.09 -12.90 17.00
N VAL A 282 -1.10 -12.99 17.62
CA VAL A 282 -1.37 -13.90 18.76
C VAL A 282 -1.18 -15.35 18.31
N ALA A 283 -1.64 -15.69 17.11
CA ALA A 283 -1.51 -17.02 16.54
C ALA A 283 -0.05 -17.41 16.32
N LEU A 284 0.78 -16.50 15.78
CA LEU A 284 2.22 -16.72 15.59
C LEU A 284 2.97 -16.84 16.91
N HIS A 285 2.67 -15.98 17.89
CA HIS A 285 3.32 -15.99 19.19
C HIS A 285 3.15 -17.31 19.93
N ASN A 286 1.99 -17.95 19.76
CA ASN A 286 1.69 -19.22 20.38
C ASN A 286 1.76 -20.40 19.41
N PHE A 287 2.35 -20.21 18.22
CA PHE A 287 2.41 -21.28 17.22
C PHE A 287 3.34 -22.39 17.71
N PRO A 288 2.90 -23.68 17.68
CA PRO A 288 3.70 -24.78 18.19
C PRO A 288 4.95 -25.01 17.34
N LEU A 289 6.04 -25.46 17.97
CA LEU A 289 7.23 -25.89 17.23
C LEU A 289 6.88 -27.09 16.34
N LEU A 290 7.33 -27.08 15.08
CA LEU A 290 6.96 -28.12 14.11
C LEU A 290 7.45 -29.51 14.53
N GLU A 291 8.56 -29.59 15.26
CA GLU A 291 9.15 -30.83 15.76
C GLU A 291 8.26 -31.49 16.83
N GLN A 292 7.47 -30.70 17.55
CA GLN A 292 6.54 -31.17 18.58
C GLN A 292 5.24 -31.75 17.98
N LEU A 293 4.97 -31.47 16.70
CA LEU A 293 3.77 -31.94 16.02
C LEU A 293 3.96 -33.35 15.43
N PRO A 294 2.87 -34.16 15.35
CA PRO A 294 2.87 -35.42 14.62
C PRO A 294 3.25 -35.24 13.14
N ALA A 295 4.01 -36.20 12.58
CA ALA A 295 4.53 -36.11 11.21
C ALA A 295 3.44 -35.83 10.16
N HIS A 296 2.26 -36.42 10.32
CA HIS A 296 1.16 -36.28 9.36
C HIS A 296 0.49 -34.90 9.32
N VAL A 297 0.79 -34.01 10.27
CA VAL A 297 0.28 -32.61 10.26
C VAL A 297 1.39 -31.57 10.13
N ARG A 298 2.67 -31.97 10.05
CA ARG A 298 3.79 -31.03 10.02
C ARG A 298 3.78 -30.15 8.78
N ASP A 299 3.49 -30.72 7.62
CA ASP A 299 3.47 -29.97 6.37
C ASP A 299 2.33 -28.95 6.36
N ASP A 300 1.12 -29.36 6.80
CA ASP A 300 -0.04 -28.46 6.93
C ASP A 300 0.20 -27.37 7.99
N ALA A 301 0.85 -27.70 9.10
CA ALA A 301 1.23 -26.73 10.12
C ALA A 301 2.32 -25.78 9.60
N LYS A 302 3.32 -26.26 8.87
CA LYS A 302 4.31 -25.41 8.21
C LYS A 302 3.63 -24.46 7.24
N ALA A 303 2.73 -24.95 6.39
CA ALA A 303 1.97 -24.11 5.47
C ALA A 303 1.11 -23.07 6.21
N ALA A 304 0.49 -23.43 7.33
CA ALA A 304 -0.28 -22.50 8.15
C ALA A 304 0.61 -21.42 8.79
N ARG A 305 1.79 -21.80 9.32
CA ARG A 305 2.78 -20.88 9.87
C ARG A 305 3.30 -19.93 8.81
N ASP A 306 3.67 -20.45 7.64
CA ASP A 306 4.18 -19.67 6.52
C ASP A 306 3.09 -18.65 6.09
N ALA A 307 1.84 -19.09 5.92
CA ALA A 307 0.72 -18.19 5.64
C ALA A 307 0.50 -17.11 6.72
N LEU A 308 0.65 -17.45 8.00
CA LEU A 308 0.55 -16.51 9.10
C LEU A 308 1.67 -15.46 9.09
N VAL A 309 2.92 -15.87 8.87
CA VAL A 309 4.06 -14.96 8.78
C VAL A 309 3.84 -13.97 7.64
N SER A 310 3.42 -14.49 6.49
CA SER A 310 3.07 -13.64 5.35
C SER A 310 1.93 -12.67 5.67
N THR A 311 0.89 -13.13 6.37
CA THR A 311 -0.27 -12.32 6.78
C THR A 311 0.16 -11.21 7.74
N ALA A 312 0.89 -11.56 8.80
CA ALA A 312 1.32 -10.63 9.85
C ALA A 312 2.21 -9.50 9.32
N ILE A 313 3.07 -9.78 8.32
CA ILE A 313 3.94 -8.77 7.72
C ILE A 313 3.29 -8.08 6.52
N GLY A 314 2.64 -8.85 5.66
CA GLY A 314 2.07 -8.42 4.38
C GLY A 314 0.89 -7.48 4.53
N ILE A 315 -0.01 -7.71 5.49
CA ILE A 315 -1.19 -6.86 5.69
C ILE A 315 -0.81 -5.45 6.13
N PRO A 316 0.00 -5.23 7.17
CA PRO A 316 0.46 -3.89 7.50
C PRO A 316 1.14 -3.18 6.32
N ALA A 317 1.95 -3.91 5.54
CA ALA A 317 2.66 -3.33 4.40
C ALA A 317 1.68 -2.87 3.31
N ALA A 318 0.70 -3.70 3.01
CA ALA A 318 -0.30 -3.40 2.00
C ALA A 318 -1.30 -2.31 2.46
N ALA A 319 -1.50 -2.20 3.77
CA ALA A 319 -2.27 -1.14 4.43
C ALA A 319 -1.52 0.19 4.58
N ASP A 320 -0.30 0.32 4.05
CA ASP A 320 0.55 1.51 4.20
C ASP A 320 0.84 1.87 5.67
N ARG A 321 1.03 0.84 6.50
CA ARG A 321 1.44 0.96 7.92
C ARG A 321 2.90 0.54 8.07
N PRO A 322 3.86 1.36 7.58
CA PRO A 322 5.25 0.92 7.47
C PRO A 322 5.90 0.63 8.82
N PHE A 323 5.52 1.37 9.89
CA PHE A 323 6.02 1.09 11.23
C PHE A 323 5.59 -0.29 11.72
N ASP A 324 4.30 -0.63 11.58
CA ASP A 324 3.77 -1.95 11.94
C ASP A 324 4.46 -3.06 11.12
N THR A 325 4.69 -2.85 9.82
CA THR A 325 5.42 -3.80 8.97
C THR A 325 6.83 -4.09 9.50
N VAL A 326 7.58 -3.05 9.88
CA VAL A 326 8.94 -3.19 10.40
C VAL A 326 8.94 -3.90 11.75
N VAL A 327 7.99 -3.58 12.64
CA VAL A 327 7.82 -4.26 13.93
C VAL A 327 7.53 -5.75 13.72
N GLN A 328 6.58 -6.08 12.85
CA GLN A 328 6.20 -7.48 12.55
C GLN A 328 7.35 -8.23 11.87
N TYR A 329 8.07 -7.60 10.95
CA TYR A 329 9.25 -8.22 10.34
C TYR A 329 10.32 -8.54 11.38
N ARG A 330 10.60 -7.61 12.30
CA ARG A 330 11.57 -7.84 13.37
C ARG A 330 11.13 -8.97 14.32
N ALA A 331 9.84 -9.09 14.59
CA ALA A 331 9.31 -10.15 15.44
C ALA A 331 9.42 -11.55 14.78
N TRP A 332 9.26 -11.62 13.46
CA TRP A 332 9.07 -12.90 12.75
C TRP A 332 10.14 -13.22 11.69
N SER A 333 11.22 -12.44 11.58
CA SER A 333 12.22 -12.60 10.53
C SER A 333 12.91 -13.97 10.52
N ASP A 334 13.02 -14.61 11.68
CA ASP A 334 13.65 -15.93 11.80
C ASP A 334 12.87 -17.01 11.03
N TYR A 335 11.54 -16.87 10.93
CA TYR A 335 10.69 -17.78 10.16
C TYR A 335 10.79 -17.56 8.65
N LEU A 336 11.41 -16.47 8.19
CA LEU A 336 11.48 -16.12 6.77
C LEU A 336 12.58 -16.85 6.00
N ARG A 337 13.54 -17.48 6.68
CA ARG A 337 14.73 -18.09 6.04
C ARG A 337 14.37 -19.05 4.91
N ASP A 338 13.40 -19.94 5.17
CA ASP A 338 12.93 -20.98 4.24
C ASP A 338 11.51 -20.71 3.74
N HIS A 339 11.07 -19.45 3.82
CA HIS A 339 9.71 -19.06 3.49
C HIS A 339 9.54 -18.93 1.97
N PRO A 340 8.48 -19.52 1.37
CA PRO A 340 8.29 -19.51 -0.09
C PRO A 340 8.18 -18.10 -0.69
N GLU A 341 7.67 -17.14 0.08
CA GLU A 341 7.46 -15.74 -0.35
C GLU A 341 8.51 -14.77 0.23
N VAL A 342 9.64 -15.26 0.72
CA VAL A 342 10.64 -14.46 1.43
C VAL A 342 11.06 -13.19 0.66
N ASP A 343 11.21 -13.27 -0.66
CA ASP A 343 11.68 -12.14 -1.46
C ASP A 343 10.60 -11.06 -1.62
N THR A 344 9.33 -11.46 -1.74
CA THR A 344 8.20 -10.53 -1.75
C THR A 344 8.08 -9.83 -0.40
N ILE A 345 8.21 -10.58 0.69
CA ILE A 345 8.17 -10.01 2.05
C ILE A 345 9.33 -9.04 2.26
N ARG A 346 10.57 -9.41 1.87
CA ARG A 346 11.74 -8.52 1.96
C ARG A 346 11.53 -7.22 1.21
N ARG A 347 10.97 -7.26 0.00
CA ARG A 347 10.67 -6.05 -0.77
C ARG A 347 9.66 -5.16 -0.05
N LEU A 348 8.55 -5.71 0.44
CA LEU A 348 7.55 -4.95 1.19
C LEU A 348 8.12 -4.33 2.46
N VAL A 349 8.98 -5.07 3.15
CA VAL A 349 9.67 -4.59 4.36
C VAL A 349 10.70 -3.52 4.00
N ALA A 350 11.42 -3.64 2.89
CA ALA A 350 12.35 -2.61 2.41
C ALA A 350 11.61 -1.31 2.06
N GLU A 351 10.47 -1.42 1.36
CA GLU A 351 9.56 -0.31 1.08
C GLU A 351 9.06 0.34 2.38
N ALA A 352 8.74 -0.45 3.40
CA ALA A 352 8.33 0.06 4.71
C ALA A 352 9.47 0.83 5.40
N HIS A 353 10.70 0.29 5.43
CA HIS A 353 11.87 0.99 5.97
C HIS A 353 12.14 2.30 5.23
N LEU A 354 12.05 2.29 3.90
CA LEU A 354 12.19 3.47 3.05
C LEU A 354 11.14 4.55 3.43
N ALA A 355 9.88 4.16 3.61
CA ALA A 355 8.80 5.09 3.94
C ALA A 355 8.96 5.79 5.30
N ILE A 356 9.64 5.17 6.27
CA ILE A 356 9.92 5.77 7.58
C ILE A 356 11.34 6.34 7.69
N GLY A 357 12.07 6.44 6.58
CA GLY A 357 13.42 7.05 6.53
C GLY A 357 14.55 6.19 7.10
N LEU A 358 14.33 4.88 7.28
CA LEU A 358 15.37 3.94 7.72
C LEU A 358 16.16 3.37 6.53
N PHE A 359 16.81 4.26 5.77
CA PHE A 359 17.45 3.92 4.50
C PHE A 359 18.52 2.83 4.61
N GLU A 360 19.35 2.89 5.66
CA GLU A 360 20.40 1.88 5.94
C GLU A 360 19.86 0.45 6.10
N HIS A 361 18.60 0.31 6.53
CA HIS A 361 17.94 -0.99 6.67
C HIS A 361 17.22 -1.40 5.38
N ALA A 362 16.73 -0.42 4.61
CA ALA A 362 16.06 -0.67 3.33
C ALA A 362 17.03 -1.16 2.24
N ILE A 363 18.21 -0.54 2.13
CA ILE A 363 19.23 -0.83 1.10
C ILE A 363 19.60 -2.32 1.02
N PRO A 364 20.03 -3.00 2.11
CA PRO A 364 20.41 -4.41 2.04
C PRO A 364 19.23 -5.31 1.66
N LEU A 365 18.00 -4.98 2.08
CA LEU A 365 16.80 -5.73 1.73
C LEU A 365 16.45 -5.58 0.24
N PHE A 366 16.55 -4.39 -0.33
CA PHE A 366 16.38 -4.17 -1.77
C PHE A 366 17.46 -4.90 -2.59
N ARG A 367 18.73 -4.85 -2.16
CA ARG A 367 19.82 -5.60 -2.81
C ARG A 367 19.54 -7.11 -2.83
N LEU A 368 19.06 -7.67 -1.71
CA LEU A 368 18.68 -9.08 -1.62
C LEU A 368 17.48 -9.41 -2.54
N ALA A 369 16.50 -8.51 -2.65
CA ALA A 369 15.34 -8.70 -3.52
C ALA A 369 15.69 -8.68 -5.02
N LEU A 370 16.69 -7.88 -5.44
CA LEU A 370 17.15 -7.81 -6.83
C LEU A 370 17.79 -9.12 -7.31
N GLY A 371 18.50 -9.84 -6.44
CA GLY A 371 19.16 -11.10 -6.82
C GLY A 371 18.20 -12.22 -7.27
N LYS A 372 16.89 -12.04 -7.11
CA LYS A 372 15.86 -13.08 -7.32
C LYS A 372 14.58 -12.58 -8.01
N SER A 373 14.55 -11.34 -8.52
CA SER A 373 13.34 -10.81 -9.17
C SER A 373 13.06 -11.52 -10.49
N GLY A 374 11.97 -12.29 -10.55
CA GLY A 374 11.59 -13.07 -11.75
C GLY A 374 10.84 -12.30 -12.85
N SER A 375 10.59 -11.00 -12.68
CA SER A 375 9.90 -10.17 -13.69
C SER A 375 10.60 -8.82 -13.90
N GLU A 376 10.66 -8.37 -15.15
CA GLU A 376 11.28 -7.09 -15.55
C GLU A 376 10.61 -5.89 -14.86
N THR A 377 9.28 -5.91 -14.71
CA THR A 377 8.53 -4.86 -14.01
C THR A 377 8.82 -4.83 -12.51
N GLY A 378 8.92 -5.99 -11.86
CA GLY A 378 9.28 -6.09 -10.45
C GLY A 378 10.72 -5.63 -10.18
N GLU A 379 11.63 -5.96 -11.09
CA GLU A 379 13.03 -5.50 -11.06
C GLU A 379 13.09 -3.97 -11.18
N ALA A 380 12.44 -3.39 -12.19
CA ALA A 380 12.41 -1.93 -12.39
C ALA A 380 11.88 -1.15 -11.18
N ALA A 381 10.82 -1.68 -10.54
CA ALA A 381 10.26 -1.09 -9.32
C ALA A 381 11.23 -1.19 -8.14
N THR A 382 11.88 -2.34 -7.96
CA THR A 382 12.86 -2.57 -6.89
C THR A 382 14.09 -1.66 -7.05
N ILE A 383 14.58 -1.48 -8.28
CA ILE A 383 15.69 -0.57 -8.59
C ILE A 383 15.30 0.89 -8.32
N SER A 384 14.06 1.26 -8.64
CA SER A 384 13.54 2.60 -8.34
C SER A 384 13.54 2.89 -6.85
N ALA A 385 13.03 1.95 -6.05
CA ALA A 385 13.03 2.09 -4.61
C ALA A 385 14.45 2.05 -4.00
N LEU A 386 15.37 1.27 -4.59
CA LEU A 386 16.78 1.28 -4.20
C LEU A 386 17.46 2.62 -4.50
N ALA A 387 17.18 3.24 -5.65
CA ALA A 387 17.67 4.58 -5.97
C ALA A 387 17.15 5.61 -4.96
N ASP A 388 15.86 5.54 -4.62
CA ASP A 388 15.25 6.40 -3.62
C ASP A 388 15.89 6.19 -2.23
N ALA A 389 16.22 4.94 -1.87
CA ALA A 389 16.92 4.63 -0.63
C ALA A 389 18.32 5.23 -0.57
N TYR A 390 19.14 5.13 -1.63
CA TYR A 390 20.46 5.76 -1.65
C TYR A 390 20.39 7.28 -1.66
N LEU A 391 19.42 7.86 -2.38
CA LEU A 391 19.20 9.31 -2.38
C LEU A 391 18.82 9.79 -0.97
N GLY A 392 17.96 9.07 -0.27
CA GLY A 392 17.59 9.35 1.12
C GLY A 392 18.74 9.16 2.12
N ALA A 393 19.60 8.17 1.89
CA ALA A 393 20.83 7.96 2.66
C ALA A 393 21.97 8.93 2.29
N GLU A 394 21.74 9.84 1.33
CA GLU A 394 22.74 10.77 0.79
C GLU A 394 24.00 10.07 0.24
N ASP A 395 23.89 8.81 -0.22
CA ASP A 395 24.98 8.04 -0.82
C ASP A 395 25.08 8.32 -2.33
N LEU A 396 25.66 9.48 -2.67
CA LEU A 396 25.75 9.98 -4.04
C LEU A 396 26.40 8.98 -5.03
N PRO A 397 27.54 8.31 -4.71
CA PRO A 397 28.15 7.34 -5.63
C PRO A 397 27.21 6.21 -6.02
N HIS A 398 26.56 5.56 -5.05
CA HIS A 398 25.66 4.43 -5.35
C HIS A 398 24.33 4.89 -5.95
N ALA A 399 23.79 6.05 -5.51
CA ALA A 399 22.61 6.64 -6.14
C ALA A 399 22.84 6.90 -7.63
N LEU A 400 24.02 7.45 -8.00
CA LEU A 400 24.40 7.69 -9.38
C LEU A 400 24.51 6.38 -10.18
N GLU A 401 25.12 5.34 -9.62
CA GLU A 401 25.24 4.03 -10.26
C GLU A 401 23.85 3.46 -10.59
N VAL A 402 22.95 3.45 -9.60
CA VAL A 402 21.58 2.91 -9.79
C VAL A 402 20.79 3.74 -10.79
N VAL A 403 20.82 5.07 -10.71
CA VAL A 403 20.10 5.94 -11.67
C VAL A 403 20.64 5.75 -13.09
N ARG A 404 21.96 5.62 -13.28
CA ARG A 404 22.54 5.30 -14.60
C ARG A 404 22.03 3.97 -15.13
N PHE A 405 21.99 2.95 -14.27
CA PHE A 405 21.42 1.65 -14.63
C PHE A 405 19.95 1.78 -15.04
N GLN A 406 19.15 2.58 -14.34
CA GLN A 406 17.75 2.85 -14.70
C GLN A 406 17.61 3.56 -16.03
N ILE A 407 18.42 4.58 -16.32
CA ILE A 407 18.38 5.30 -17.59
C ILE A 407 18.70 4.34 -18.76
N ALA A 408 19.65 3.44 -18.56
CA ALA A 408 20.08 2.48 -19.58
C ALA A 408 19.03 1.39 -19.84
N ASN A 409 18.45 0.81 -18.78
CA ASN A 409 17.64 -0.41 -18.85
C ASN A 409 16.13 -0.14 -18.71
N TYR A 410 15.72 0.85 -17.92
CA TYR A 410 14.32 1.19 -17.64
C TYR A 410 13.99 2.66 -17.91
N PRO A 411 14.21 3.17 -19.13
CA PRO A 411 14.05 4.60 -19.44
C PRO A 411 12.60 5.11 -19.34
N ARG A 412 11.63 4.22 -19.10
CA ARG A 412 10.22 4.52 -18.89
C ARG A 412 9.77 4.34 -17.43
N ALA A 413 10.71 4.08 -16.51
CA ALA A 413 10.39 3.97 -15.10
C ALA A 413 9.69 5.27 -14.62
N PRO A 414 8.62 5.16 -13.83
CA PRO A 414 7.94 6.33 -13.27
C PRO A 414 8.91 7.12 -12.40
N ASP A 415 8.75 8.44 -12.35
CA ASP A 415 9.52 9.35 -11.50
C ASP A 415 11.04 9.38 -11.74
N LEU A 416 11.55 8.71 -12.78
CA LEU A 416 12.97 8.78 -13.15
C LEU A 416 13.47 10.22 -13.34
N PRO A 417 12.74 11.16 -13.97
CA PRO A 417 13.14 12.57 -14.00
C PRO A 417 13.27 13.20 -12.61
N ALA A 418 12.38 12.87 -11.67
CA ALA A 418 12.45 13.39 -10.30
C ALA A 418 13.70 12.87 -9.58
N ARG A 419 14.07 11.60 -9.79
CA ARG A 419 15.33 11.02 -9.26
C ARG A 419 16.57 11.67 -9.85
N VAL A 420 16.56 11.97 -11.16
CA VAL A 420 17.66 12.71 -11.81
C VAL A 420 17.81 14.11 -11.21
N LEU A 421 16.70 14.81 -10.96
CA LEU A 421 16.73 16.11 -10.29
C LEU A 421 17.27 15.99 -8.85
N ALA A 422 16.77 15.03 -8.06
CA ALA A 422 17.23 14.78 -6.69
C ALA A 422 18.74 14.49 -6.65
N LEU A 423 19.24 13.66 -7.58
CA LEU A 423 20.65 13.35 -7.71
C LEU A 423 21.52 14.58 -8.05
N ALA A 424 21.02 15.47 -8.92
CA ALA A 424 21.71 16.72 -9.25
C ALA A 424 21.74 17.69 -8.06
N LEU A 425 20.64 17.77 -7.29
CA LEU A 425 20.58 18.57 -6.07
C LEU A 425 21.56 18.03 -5.01
N LEU A 426 21.62 16.71 -4.82
CA LEU A 426 22.56 16.06 -3.91
C LEU A 426 24.01 16.28 -4.34
N SER A 427 24.32 16.13 -5.63
CA SER A 427 25.66 16.42 -6.17
C SER A 427 26.07 17.88 -5.96
N ARG A 428 25.14 18.81 -6.09
CA ARG A 428 25.40 20.23 -5.80
C ARG A 428 25.76 20.46 -4.35
N GLU A 429 25.03 19.82 -3.44
CA GLU A 429 25.19 19.96 -2.00
C GLU A 429 26.51 19.34 -1.50
N GLN A 430 26.84 18.13 -1.95
CA GLN A 430 28.05 17.43 -1.52
C GLN A 430 29.31 17.86 -2.26
N GLN A 431 29.18 18.36 -3.49
CA GLN A 431 30.30 18.75 -4.34
C GLN A 431 30.15 20.23 -4.71
N ASN A 432 29.58 20.55 -5.86
CA ASN A 432 29.34 21.91 -6.33
C ASN A 432 28.41 21.94 -7.55
N VAL A 433 28.02 23.15 -7.97
CA VAL A 433 27.13 23.39 -9.12
C VAL A 433 27.71 22.85 -10.44
N ALA A 434 29.04 22.92 -10.64
CA ALA A 434 29.67 22.46 -11.86
C ALA A 434 29.59 20.93 -12.00
N SER A 435 29.89 20.20 -10.92
CA SER A 435 29.79 18.74 -10.87
C SER A 435 28.36 18.25 -11.08
N ALA A 436 27.36 18.91 -10.47
CA ALA A 436 25.95 18.57 -10.70
C ALA A 436 25.54 18.73 -12.17
N ARG A 437 26.09 19.74 -12.86
CA ARG A 437 25.81 19.97 -14.29
C ARG A 437 26.52 19.00 -15.20
N GLU A 438 27.78 18.68 -14.90
CA GLU A 438 28.50 17.62 -15.61
C GLU A 438 27.76 16.29 -15.47
N LEU A 439 27.25 15.98 -14.28
CA LEU A 439 26.40 14.82 -14.03
C LEU A 439 25.15 14.85 -14.92
N LEU A 440 24.39 15.94 -14.95
CA LEU A 440 23.19 16.05 -15.79
C LEU A 440 23.51 15.90 -17.28
N THR A 441 24.60 16.50 -17.74
CA THR A 441 25.11 16.35 -19.12
C THR A 441 25.39 14.88 -19.45
N ASN A 442 26.10 14.19 -18.56
CA ASN A 442 26.44 12.78 -18.71
C ASN A 442 25.19 11.88 -18.74
N LEU A 443 24.22 12.11 -17.84
CA LEU A 443 22.97 11.35 -17.81
C LEU A 443 22.10 11.60 -19.06
N ARG A 444 22.07 12.83 -19.56
CA ARG A 444 21.39 13.19 -20.81
C ARG A 444 21.97 12.44 -22.00
N ASP A 445 23.29 12.35 -22.08
CA ASP A 445 23.98 11.73 -23.21
C ASP A 445 23.84 10.20 -23.19
N GLN A 446 23.68 9.61 -22.01
CA GLN A 446 23.34 8.19 -21.82
C GLN A 446 21.87 7.85 -22.14
N ALA A 447 20.95 8.82 -22.06
CA ALA A 447 19.53 8.59 -22.28
C ALA A 447 19.21 8.31 -23.77
N LYS A 448 19.03 7.03 -24.13
CA LYS A 448 18.62 6.59 -25.47
C LYS A 448 17.18 6.98 -25.81
N ASN A 449 16.31 7.03 -24.79
CA ASN A 449 14.91 7.37 -24.97
C ASN A 449 14.72 8.89 -25.16
N ARG A 450 14.07 9.28 -26.26
CA ARG A 450 13.85 10.71 -26.61
C ARG A 450 13.03 11.47 -25.56
N ALA A 451 12.03 10.85 -24.95
CA ALA A 451 11.20 11.49 -23.93
C ALA A 451 11.99 11.72 -22.63
N LEU A 452 12.77 10.72 -22.20
CA LEU A 452 13.65 10.86 -21.04
C LEU A 452 14.75 11.90 -21.30
N LYS A 453 15.42 11.84 -22.46
CA LYS A 453 16.43 12.82 -22.84
C LYS A 453 15.88 14.25 -22.80
N ARG A 454 14.65 14.46 -23.28
CA ARG A 454 13.94 15.75 -23.17
C ARG A 454 13.70 16.16 -21.73
N ALA A 455 13.27 15.23 -20.87
CA ALA A 455 13.05 15.51 -19.45
C ALA A 455 14.36 15.91 -18.75
N VAL A 456 15.47 15.20 -19.01
CA VAL A 456 16.79 15.53 -18.44
C VAL A 456 17.29 16.88 -18.94
N VAL A 457 17.15 17.22 -20.23
CA VAL A 457 17.45 18.57 -20.73
C VAL A 457 16.58 19.62 -20.03
N GLY A 458 15.30 19.30 -19.83
CA GLY A 458 14.38 20.15 -19.08
C GLY A 458 14.91 20.51 -17.71
N ILE A 459 15.37 19.50 -16.96
CA ILE A 459 15.99 19.61 -15.63
C ILE A 459 17.31 20.38 -15.69
N GLU A 460 18.19 20.08 -16.66
CA GLU A 460 19.49 20.75 -16.84
C GLU A 460 19.32 22.26 -17.02
N VAL A 461 18.30 22.67 -17.77
CA VAL A 461 17.97 24.09 -17.98
C VAL A 461 17.38 24.72 -16.72
N ASP A 462 16.44 24.05 -16.05
CA ASP A 462 15.87 24.57 -14.79
C ASP A 462 16.98 24.74 -13.74
N PHE A 463 17.92 23.79 -13.70
CA PHE A 463 19.09 23.83 -12.83
C PHE A 463 20.04 24.99 -13.19
N ALA A 464 20.33 25.20 -14.47
CA ALA A 464 21.16 26.33 -14.92
C ALA A 464 20.48 27.69 -14.73
N LEU A 465 19.15 27.76 -14.83
CA LEU A 465 18.40 28.98 -14.53
C LEU A 465 18.47 29.34 -13.05
N ALA A 466 18.45 28.34 -12.19
CA ALA A 466 18.53 28.54 -10.74
C ALA A 466 19.95 28.84 -10.25
N TRP A 467 20.99 28.22 -10.84
CA TRP A 467 22.36 28.26 -10.28
C TRP A 467 23.49 28.54 -11.29
N GLY A 468 23.18 28.67 -12.58
CA GLY A 468 24.16 28.91 -13.63
C GLY A 468 24.40 30.39 -13.93
N THR A 469 25.48 30.66 -14.67
CA THR A 469 25.74 32.01 -15.21
C THR A 469 24.81 32.32 -16.39
N ALA A 470 24.62 33.60 -16.70
CA ALA A 470 23.77 34.01 -17.82
C ALA A 470 24.21 33.39 -19.17
N LYS A 471 25.53 33.31 -19.41
CA LYS A 471 26.11 32.67 -20.60
C LYS A 471 25.68 31.21 -20.74
N GLU A 472 25.67 30.48 -19.64
CA GLU A 472 25.33 29.07 -19.60
C GLU A 472 23.83 28.84 -19.76
N GLN A 473 23.02 29.69 -19.14
CA GLN A 473 21.57 29.70 -19.34
C GLN A 473 21.23 29.87 -20.83
N VAL A 474 21.90 30.81 -21.52
CA VAL A 474 21.71 31.02 -22.96
C VAL A 474 22.13 29.80 -23.78
N ALA A 475 23.30 29.22 -23.52
CA ALA A 475 23.78 28.05 -24.26
C ALA A 475 22.83 26.84 -24.14
N LEU A 476 22.26 26.62 -22.96
CA LEU A 476 21.34 25.52 -22.69
C LEU A 476 19.95 25.74 -23.31
N LEU A 477 19.44 26.97 -23.27
CA LEU A 477 18.17 27.31 -23.91
C LEU A 477 18.28 27.27 -25.44
N ASP A 478 19.42 27.67 -26.02
CA ASP A 478 19.71 27.49 -27.44
C ASP A 478 19.77 25.99 -27.79
N THR A 479 20.38 25.15 -26.93
CA THR A 479 20.39 23.68 -27.10
C THR A 479 18.97 23.10 -27.09
N MET A 480 18.12 23.55 -26.17
CA MET A 480 16.69 23.15 -26.12
C MET A 480 15.94 23.49 -27.40
N ARG A 481 16.12 24.69 -27.94
CA ARG A 481 15.51 25.09 -29.21
C ARG A 481 16.02 24.23 -30.36
N GLY A 482 17.32 23.94 -30.40
CA GLY A 482 17.92 23.07 -31.41
C GLY A 482 17.34 21.65 -31.45
N ILE A 483 16.91 21.10 -30.30
CA ILE A 483 16.24 19.79 -30.23
C ILE A 483 14.73 19.85 -30.50
N GLY A 484 14.21 21.01 -30.93
CA GLY A 484 12.81 21.26 -31.25
C GLY A 484 11.92 21.46 -30.03
N PHE A 485 12.49 21.94 -28.91
CA PHE A 485 11.77 22.18 -27.66
C PHE A 485 11.54 23.68 -27.44
N ASP A 486 10.63 24.23 -28.25
CA ASP A 486 10.24 25.64 -28.19
C ASP A 486 8.99 25.78 -27.30
N ASP A 487 9.15 25.58 -25.99
CA ASP A 487 8.12 26.01 -25.02
C ASP A 487 8.30 27.50 -24.72
N ASP A 488 8.16 28.31 -25.76
CA ASP A 488 8.24 29.77 -25.71
C ASP A 488 7.22 30.38 -24.74
N ARG A 489 6.16 29.63 -24.40
CA ARG A 489 5.18 30.02 -23.40
C ARG A 489 5.70 29.84 -21.97
N LYS A 490 6.36 28.73 -21.64
CA LYS A 490 6.85 28.50 -20.28
C LYS A 490 8.23 29.11 -20.01
N ARG A 491 9.12 29.06 -20.99
CA ARG A 491 10.55 29.39 -20.80
C ARG A 491 11.00 30.64 -21.55
N GLY A 492 10.11 31.28 -22.30
CA GLY A 492 10.41 32.50 -23.05
C GLY A 492 10.89 33.66 -22.16
N SER A 493 10.26 33.87 -21.00
CA SER A 493 10.68 34.90 -20.03
C SER A 493 12.09 34.63 -19.50
N GLN A 494 12.38 33.37 -19.15
CA GLN A 494 13.68 32.95 -18.64
C GLN A 494 14.79 33.14 -19.68
N LEU A 495 14.53 32.79 -20.95
CA LEU A 495 15.46 33.05 -22.05
C LEU A 495 15.70 34.53 -22.29
N ALA A 496 14.63 35.32 -22.31
CA ALA A 496 14.72 36.77 -22.51
C ALA A 496 15.60 37.42 -21.44
N MET A 497 15.40 37.04 -20.17
CA MET A 497 16.21 37.51 -19.05
C MET A 497 17.65 37.01 -19.11
N ALA A 498 17.88 35.74 -19.43
CA ALA A 498 19.22 35.17 -19.56
C ALA A 498 20.04 35.87 -20.65
N LEU A 499 19.45 36.10 -21.83
CA LEU A 499 20.08 36.84 -22.92
C LEU A 499 20.43 38.28 -22.52
N ALA A 500 19.53 38.95 -21.80
CA ALA A 500 19.76 40.31 -21.33
C ALA A 500 20.89 40.37 -20.28
N ARG A 501 20.94 39.41 -19.35
CA ARG A 501 22.00 39.33 -18.33
C ARG A 501 23.36 38.95 -18.94
N ASP A 502 23.36 38.15 -20.02
CA ASP A 502 24.58 37.79 -20.79
C ASP A 502 25.06 38.93 -21.71
N GLY A 503 24.31 40.02 -21.83
CA GLY A 503 24.66 41.15 -22.71
C GLY A 503 24.31 40.94 -24.18
N ARG A 504 23.58 39.88 -24.54
CA ARG A 504 23.12 39.61 -25.91
C ARG A 504 21.87 40.41 -26.25
N PHE A 505 21.96 41.73 -26.08
CA PHE A 505 20.82 42.66 -26.18
C PHE A 505 20.03 42.59 -27.50
N PRO A 506 20.65 42.46 -28.69
CA PRO A 506 19.90 42.35 -29.94
C PRO A 506 18.93 41.16 -29.98
N ARG A 507 19.29 40.04 -29.33
CA ARG A 507 18.43 38.86 -29.22
C ARG A 507 17.43 38.98 -28.05
N ALA A 508 17.82 39.66 -26.97
CA ALA A 508 17.01 39.79 -25.76
C ALA A 508 15.79 40.70 -25.97
N VAL A 509 15.96 41.87 -26.59
CA VAL A 509 14.93 42.91 -26.75
C VAL A 509 13.60 42.41 -27.34
N PRO A 510 13.57 41.73 -28.50
CA PRO A 510 12.30 41.26 -29.07
C PRO A 510 11.60 40.24 -28.18
N LEU A 511 12.36 39.39 -27.48
CA LEU A 511 11.81 38.41 -26.56
C LEU A 511 11.27 39.06 -25.28
N LEU A 512 12.01 40.00 -24.69
CA LEU A 512 11.57 40.75 -23.51
C LEU A 512 10.25 41.48 -23.79
N ARG A 513 10.16 42.20 -24.92
CA ARG A 513 8.91 42.89 -25.32
C ARG A 513 7.73 41.91 -25.44
N ALA A 514 7.95 40.74 -26.05
CA ALA A 514 6.91 39.74 -26.21
C ALA A 514 6.46 39.11 -24.88
N GLN A 515 7.38 38.94 -23.92
CA GLN A 515 7.11 38.25 -22.66
C GLN A 515 6.61 39.18 -21.55
N ILE A 516 6.99 40.46 -21.53
CA ILE A 516 6.47 41.46 -20.60
C ILE A 516 4.95 41.54 -20.67
N GLY A 517 4.37 41.54 -21.88
CA GLY A 517 2.91 41.56 -22.06
C GLY A 517 2.19 40.29 -21.60
N ARG A 518 2.92 39.19 -21.36
CA ARG A 518 2.37 37.89 -20.93
C ARG A 518 2.55 37.64 -19.43
N ALA A 519 3.45 38.38 -18.77
CA ALA A 519 3.73 38.18 -17.35
C ALA A 519 2.60 38.70 -16.46
N THR A 520 1.94 37.79 -15.77
CA THR A 520 0.89 38.12 -14.79
C THR A 520 1.46 38.61 -13.47
N ASP A 521 2.59 38.05 -13.04
CA ASP A 521 3.32 38.49 -11.84
C ASP A 521 3.92 39.89 -12.04
N PRO A 522 3.53 40.91 -11.24
CA PRO A 522 4.08 42.25 -11.32
C PRO A 522 5.60 42.31 -11.10
N GLU A 523 6.14 41.47 -10.21
CA GLU A 523 7.57 41.51 -9.86
C GLU A 523 8.42 41.04 -11.05
N LEU A 524 8.07 39.89 -11.63
CA LEU A 524 8.71 39.38 -12.84
C LEU A 524 8.53 40.32 -14.04
N ARG A 525 7.37 40.96 -14.18
CA ARG A 525 7.10 41.91 -15.28
C ARG A 525 8.01 43.13 -15.18
N ASP A 526 8.17 43.69 -13.98
CA ASP A 526 9.01 44.85 -13.74
C ASP A 526 10.50 44.49 -13.87
N GLU A 527 10.91 43.30 -13.43
CA GLU A 527 12.26 42.79 -13.66
C GLU A 527 12.59 42.74 -15.16
N MET A 528 11.73 42.12 -15.97
CA MET A 528 11.94 42.04 -17.41
C MET A 528 11.93 43.42 -18.06
N THR A 529 11.09 44.34 -17.59
CA THR A 529 11.02 45.71 -18.09
C THR A 529 12.28 46.50 -17.76
N TYR A 530 12.83 46.31 -16.56
CA TYR A 530 14.13 46.88 -16.17
C TYR A 530 15.26 46.33 -17.05
N LEU A 531 15.29 45.01 -17.27
CA LEU A 531 16.28 44.38 -18.17
C LEU A 531 16.13 44.86 -19.62
N LEU A 532 14.90 45.11 -20.09
CA LEU A 532 14.64 45.71 -21.39
C LEU A 532 15.19 47.14 -21.46
N ALA A 533 14.92 47.97 -20.45
CA ALA A 533 15.46 49.33 -20.39
C ALA A 533 16.99 49.36 -20.43
N ARG A 534 17.64 48.44 -19.71
CA ARG A 534 19.10 48.27 -19.78
C ARG A 534 19.55 47.88 -21.18
N ALA A 535 18.91 46.90 -21.80
CA ALA A 535 19.24 46.44 -23.15
C ALA A 535 19.09 47.55 -24.21
N GLU A 536 18.01 48.33 -24.16
CA GLU A 536 17.78 49.46 -25.05
C GLU A 536 18.85 50.55 -24.89
N ALA A 537 19.26 50.83 -23.65
CA ALA A 537 20.31 51.83 -23.38
C ALA A 537 21.65 51.42 -24.00
N GLU A 538 22.03 50.14 -23.86
CA GLU A 538 23.27 49.58 -24.41
C GLU A 538 23.27 49.51 -25.95
N LEU A 539 22.08 49.41 -26.56
CA LEU A 539 21.90 49.51 -28.01
C LEU A 539 21.81 50.96 -28.52
N GLY A 540 21.92 51.96 -27.64
CA GLY A 540 21.88 53.38 -27.99
C GLY A 540 20.49 54.03 -27.98
N HIS A 541 19.43 53.28 -27.67
CA HIS A 541 18.06 53.79 -27.57
C HIS A 541 17.78 54.40 -26.18
N LYS A 542 18.50 55.47 -25.84
CA LYS A 542 18.48 56.07 -24.50
C LYS A 542 17.10 56.60 -24.07
N ASP A 543 16.33 57.14 -25.01
CA ASP A 543 14.99 57.69 -24.74
C ASP A 543 13.98 56.58 -24.41
N ASP A 544 14.04 55.47 -25.13
CA ASP A 544 13.17 54.31 -24.86
C ASP A 544 13.53 53.65 -23.53
N ALA A 545 14.83 53.49 -23.26
CA ALA A 545 15.31 53.04 -21.96
C ALA A 545 14.81 53.92 -20.82
N ARG A 546 14.81 55.25 -21.01
CA ARG A 546 14.29 56.20 -20.02
C ARG A 546 12.79 56.02 -19.80
N LYS A 547 11.98 55.97 -20.86
CA LYS A 547 10.52 55.78 -20.77
C LYS A 547 10.15 54.49 -20.04
N LEU A 548 10.89 53.41 -20.30
CA LEU A 548 10.69 52.12 -19.63
C LEU A 548 11.04 52.17 -18.14
N LEU A 549 12.09 52.90 -17.75
CA LEU A 549 12.41 53.11 -16.33
C LEU A 549 11.35 53.99 -15.65
N GLU A 550 10.89 55.04 -16.32
CA GLU A 550 9.86 55.94 -15.80
C GLU A 550 8.53 55.19 -15.56
N SER A 551 8.15 54.26 -16.44
CA SER A 551 6.92 53.48 -16.27
C SER A 551 6.97 52.61 -15.01
N ILE A 552 8.03 51.80 -14.83
CA ILE A 552 8.14 50.91 -13.66
C ILE A 552 8.51 51.65 -12.37
N ALA A 553 9.10 52.84 -12.44
CA ALA A 553 9.45 53.65 -11.27
C ALA A 553 8.22 54.07 -10.44
N THR A 554 7.01 53.98 -11.00
CA THR A 554 5.76 54.24 -10.28
C THR A 554 5.26 53.03 -9.50
N HIS A 555 5.77 51.83 -9.81
CA HIS A 555 5.33 50.60 -9.17
C HIS A 555 5.95 50.43 -7.76
N SER A 556 5.29 49.61 -6.94
CA SER A 556 5.72 49.28 -5.57
C SER A 556 6.56 48.00 -5.47
N THR A 557 7.10 47.53 -6.60
CA THR A 557 7.98 46.35 -6.71
C THR A 557 9.41 46.68 -6.30
N HIS A 558 10.23 45.65 -6.07
CA HIS A 558 11.66 45.86 -5.84
C HIS A 558 12.31 46.55 -7.04
N TRP A 559 11.94 46.13 -8.26
CA TRP A 559 12.46 46.71 -9.50
C TRP A 559 11.98 48.15 -9.76
N GLY A 560 10.79 48.53 -9.30
CA GLY A 560 10.34 49.93 -9.32
C GLY A 560 11.19 50.85 -8.43
N LEU A 561 11.62 50.36 -7.26
CA LEU A 561 12.58 51.08 -6.40
C LEU A 561 13.95 51.23 -7.07
N VAL A 562 14.46 50.14 -7.68
CA VAL A 562 15.73 50.16 -8.43
C VAL A 562 15.66 51.17 -9.58
N ALA A 563 14.56 51.20 -10.34
CA ALA A 563 14.36 52.14 -11.44
C ALA A 563 14.36 53.61 -10.97
N ARG A 564 13.68 53.92 -9.85
CA ARG A 564 13.72 55.27 -9.23
C ARG A 564 15.14 55.70 -8.90
N SER A 565 15.94 54.81 -8.31
CA SER A 565 17.34 55.11 -7.99
C SER A 565 18.15 55.42 -9.26
N ARG A 566 18.01 54.60 -10.30
CA ARG A 566 18.73 54.79 -11.58
C ARG A 566 18.33 56.07 -12.31
N LEU A 567 17.05 56.46 -12.26
CA LEU A 567 16.60 57.73 -12.83
C LEU A 567 17.20 58.94 -12.09
N ARG A 568 17.29 58.87 -10.75
CA ARG A 568 17.93 59.92 -9.94
C ARG A 568 19.43 60.03 -10.24
N GLU A 569 20.14 58.90 -10.30
CA GLU A 569 21.56 58.86 -10.68
C GLU A 569 21.79 59.53 -12.03
N ARG A 570 21.01 59.17 -13.05
CA ARG A 570 21.12 59.79 -14.38
C ARG A 570 20.84 61.29 -14.37
N THR A 571 19.82 61.72 -13.63
CA THR A 571 19.49 63.15 -13.50
C THR A 571 20.66 63.93 -12.88
N LEU A 572 21.33 63.35 -11.88
CA LEU A 572 22.53 63.93 -11.29
C LEU A 572 23.69 63.97 -12.28
N THR A 573 23.93 62.88 -13.04
CA THR A 573 24.98 62.85 -14.08
C THR A 573 24.72 63.89 -15.18
N ASP A 574 23.48 64.04 -15.62
CA ASP A 574 23.09 65.04 -16.64
C ASP A 574 23.28 66.48 -16.12
N LEU A 575 22.96 66.72 -14.85
CA LEU A 575 23.22 68.02 -14.19
C LEU A 575 24.71 68.32 -14.11
N VAL A 576 25.54 67.35 -13.71
CA VAL A 576 27.00 67.51 -13.67
C VAL A 576 27.56 67.80 -15.07
N ALA A 577 27.17 67.00 -16.07
CA ALA A 577 27.60 67.21 -17.45
C ALA A 577 27.11 68.55 -18.04
N HIS A 578 25.96 69.06 -17.59
CA HIS A 578 25.49 70.40 -17.96
C HIS A 578 26.33 71.50 -17.31
N VAL A 579 26.66 71.37 -16.03
CA VAL A 579 27.52 72.32 -15.30
C VAL A 579 28.93 72.36 -15.89
N GLU A 580 29.51 71.20 -16.22
CA GLU A 580 30.83 71.11 -16.86
C GLU A 580 30.84 71.78 -18.24
N ARG A 581 29.84 71.50 -19.09
CA ARG A 581 29.70 72.16 -20.39
C ARG A 581 29.60 73.67 -20.24
N ARG A 582 28.78 74.14 -19.29
CA ARG A 582 28.62 75.57 -19.02
C ARG A 582 29.91 76.23 -18.52
N ASN A 583 30.71 75.51 -17.73
CA ASN A 583 32.01 76.00 -17.24
C ASN A 583 33.07 76.03 -18.35
N ASN A 584 33.08 75.06 -19.25
CA ASN A 584 33.99 75.06 -20.41
C ASN A 584 33.65 76.19 -21.39
N SER A 585 32.37 76.41 -21.71
CA SER A 585 31.95 77.54 -22.54
C SER A 585 32.21 78.91 -21.91
N ARG A 586 32.40 78.98 -20.58
CA ARG A 586 32.85 80.20 -19.88
C ARG A 586 34.36 80.37 -19.83
N ARG A 587 35.14 79.33 -20.12
CA ARG A 587 36.61 79.40 -20.20
C ARG A 587 37.09 79.70 -21.62
N GLU A 588 36.29 79.36 -22.63
CA GLU A 588 36.59 79.61 -24.05
C GLU A 588 36.15 81.00 -24.52
N ASN A 589 35.25 81.66 -23.78
CA ASN A 589 34.91 83.08 -23.91
C ASN A 589 35.69 83.89 -22.88
#